data_AF-X0XHG9-F1
#
_entry.id   AF-X0XHG9-F1
#
_cell.length_a   1.000
_cell.length_b   1.000
_cell.length_c   1.000
_cell.angle_alpha   90.00
_cell.angle_beta   90.00
_cell.angle_gamma   90.00
#
_symmetry.space_group_name_H-M   'P 1'
#
loop_
_entity.id
_entity.type
_entity.pdbx_description
1 polymer ?
#
loop_
_entity_poly.entity_id
_entity_poly.type
_entity_poly.pdbx_seq_one_letter_code
_entity_poly.pdbx_strand_id
1 'polypeptide(L)' 'MANSSSSRERLLAAIDGAAGAPVPCSFMIFRALRGQCADEFEFARRQRDLGLDARV' A
#
# COMPACT_ATOMS: atom_id res chain seq x y z
N MET A 1 -15.97 -16.97 -13.30
CA MET A 1 -15.37 -15.79 -13.95
C MET A 1 -14.90 -14.81 -12.89
N ALA A 2 -13.60 -14.52 -12.81
CA ALA A 2 -13.13 -13.39 -12.00
C ALA A 2 -13.50 -12.10 -12.74
N ASN A 3 -14.49 -11.34 -12.24
CA ASN A 3 -14.65 -9.94 -12.63
C ASN A 3 -13.38 -9.24 -12.17
N SER A 4 -12.42 -9.02 -13.07
CA SER A 4 -11.15 -8.40 -12.69
C SER A 4 -11.44 -6.94 -12.34
N SER A 5 -11.64 -6.68 -11.05
CA SER A 5 -11.77 -5.33 -10.54
C SER A 5 -10.64 -4.47 -11.09
N SER A 6 -11.00 -3.34 -11.68
CA SER A 6 -10.01 -2.42 -12.24
C SER A 6 -9.05 -1.97 -11.13
N SER A 7 -7.82 -1.60 -11.48
CA SER A 7 -6.87 -1.08 -10.48
C SER A 7 -7.42 0.11 -9.68
N ARG A 8 -8.34 0.89 -10.29
CA ARG A 8 -9.06 1.98 -9.64
C ARG A 8 -10.01 1.49 -8.55
N GLU A 9 -10.83 0.49 -8.84
CA GLU A 9 -11.78 -0.09 -7.88
C GLU A 9 -11.05 -0.76 -6.71
N ARG A 10 -9.93 -1.45 -6.97
CA ARG A 10 -9.08 -2.02 -5.91
C ARG A 10 -8.48 -0.95 -4.99
N LEU A 11 -8.03 0.17 -5.55
CA LEU A 11 -7.51 1.31 -4.78
C LEU A 11 -8.62 1.95 -3.92
N LEU A 12 -9.81 2.16 -4.49
CA LEU A 12 -10.94 2.72 -3.74
C LEU A 12 -11.37 1.81 -2.59
N ALA A 13 -11.49 0.51 -2.84
CA ALA A 13 -11.80 -0.47 -1.79
C ALA A 13 -10.76 -0.48 -0.65
N ALA A 14 -9.47 -0.33 -0.98
CA ALA A 14 -8.42 -0.23 0.02
C ALA A 14 -8.48 1.08 0.84
N ILE A 15 -8.80 2.21 0.20
CA ILE A 15 -9.00 3.49 0.88
C ILE A 15 -10.21 3.44 1.82
N ASP A 16 -11.29 2.76 1.41
CA ASP A 16 -12.51 2.59 2.21
C ASP A 16 -12.36 1.54 3.33
N GLY A 17 -11.17 0.94 3.49
CA GLY A 17 -10.89 -0.04 4.54
C GLY A 17 -11.60 -1.39 4.35
N ALA A 18 -11.97 -1.74 3.11
CA ALA A 18 -12.66 -2.99 2.84
C ALA A 18 -11.77 -4.20 3.19
N ALA A 19 -12.33 -5.14 3.97
CA ALA A 19 -11.60 -6.33 4.40
C ALA A 19 -11.14 -7.15 3.19
N GLY A 20 -9.84 -7.47 3.15
CA GLY A 20 -9.24 -8.23 2.05
C GLY A 20 -8.92 -7.41 0.80
N ALA A 21 -9.11 -6.08 0.82
CA ALA A 21 -8.64 -5.22 -0.25
C ALA A 21 -7.10 -5.27 -0.32
N PRO A 22 -6.50 -5.62 -1.47
CA PRO A 22 -5.05 -5.65 -1.61
C PRO A 22 -4.52 -4.22 -1.44
N VAL A 23 -3.49 -4.05 -0.60
CA VAL A 23 -2.81 -2.75 -0.46
C VAL A 23 -2.34 -2.35 -1.85
N PRO A 24 -2.79 -1.20 -2.38
CA PRO A 24 -2.38 -0.76 -3.69
C PRO A 24 -0.88 -0.46 -3.60
N CYS A 25 -0.08 -1.16 -4.40
CA CYS A 25 1.32 -0.82 -4.66
C CYS A 25 1.40 0.50 -5.45
N SER A 26 0.94 1.58 -4.82
CA SER A 26 1.09 2.94 -5.30
C SER A 26 2.55 3.32 -5.09
N PHE A 27 3.38 3.07 -6.12
CA PHE A 27 4.79 3.43 -6.14
C PHE A 27 5.06 4.89 -5.73
N MET A 28 4.08 5.79 -5.89
CA MET A 28 4.20 7.20 -5.49
C MET A 28 4.20 7.42 -3.97
N ILE A 29 3.35 6.71 -3.21
CA ILE A 29 3.33 6.85 -1.74
C ILE A 29 4.58 6.22 -1.12
N PHE A 30 4.98 5.05 -1.62
CA PHE A 30 6.21 4.38 -1.16
C PHE A 30 7.46 5.20 -1.46
N ARG A 31 7.53 5.88 -2.61
CA ARG A 31 8.68 6.73 -2.97
C ARG A 31 8.75 8.02 -2.16
N ALA A 32 7.61 8.67 -1.89
CA ALA A 32 7.57 9.85 -1.03
C ALA A 32 7.98 9.51 0.41
N LEU A 33 7.47 8.40 0.95
CA LEU A 33 7.84 7.90 2.28
C LEU A 33 9.33 7.50 2.32
N ARG A 34 9.84 6.84 1.28
CA ARG A 34 11.25 6.46 1.19
C ARG A 34 12.18 7.67 1.26
N GLY A 35 11.83 8.77 0.60
CA GLY A 35 12.61 10.02 0.64
C GLY A 35 12.65 10.71 2.02
N GLN A 36 11.83 10.26 2.97
CA GLN A 36 11.77 10.79 4.34
C GLN A 36 12.35 9.82 5.38
N CYS A 37 12.95 8.71 4.97
CA CYS A 37 13.53 7.71 5.87
C CYS A 37 15.05 7.70 5.76
N ALA A 38 15.75 7.52 6.88
CA ALA A 38 17.20 7.44 6.91
C ALA A 38 17.74 6.12 6.33
N ASP A 39 17.01 5.02 6.56
CA ASP A 39 17.42 3.69 6.15
C ASP A 39 16.21 2.80 5.79
N GLU A 40 16.48 1.59 5.31
CA GLU A 40 15.44 0.62 4.92
C GLU A 40 14.63 0.09 6.10
N PHE A 41 15.22 0.03 7.30
CA PHE A 41 14.54 -0.44 8.50
C PHE A 41 13.47 0.56 8.95
N GLU A 42 13.78 1.86 8.96
CA GLU A 42 12.83 2.92 9.23
C GLU A 42 11.71 2.92 8.18
N PHE A 43 12.08 2.75 6.90
CA PHE A 43 11.11 2.68 5.81
C PHE A 43 10.14 1.51 5.99
N ALA A 44 10.63 0.30 6.31
CA ALA A 44 9.79 -0.86 6.60
C ALA A 44 8.90 -0.66 7.83
N ARG A 45 9.45 -0.11 8.92
CA ARG A 45 8.68 0.17 10.14
C ARG A 45 7.55 1.16 9.88
N ARG A 46 7.83 2.28 9.20
CA ARG A 46 6.81 3.31 8.91
C ARG A 46 5.75 2.81 7.93
N GLN A 47 6.11 1.96 6.97
CA GLN A 47 5.12 1.27 6.13
C GLN A 47 4.18 0.42 6.99
N ARG A 48 4.72 -0.38 7.92
CA ARG A 48 3.91 -1.18 8.85
C ARG A 48 2.99 -0.33 9.72
N ASP A 49 3.49 0.77 10.30
CA ASP A 49 2.71 1.65 11.18
C ASP A 49 1.56 2.36 10.42
N LEU A 50 1.71 2.55 9.11
CA LEU A 50 0.67 3.07 8.22
C LEU A 50 -0.31 1.99 7.72
N GLY A 51 -0.15 0.73 8.13
CA GLY A 51 -0.94 -0.39 7.62
C GLY A 51 -0.58 -0.79 6.17
N LEU A 52 0.52 -0.27 5.64
CA LEU A 52 1.06 -0.59 4.33
C LEU A 52 1.95 -1.84 4.44
N ASP A 53 1.37 -2.96 4.87
CA ASP A 53 2.06 -4.25 4.90
C ASP A 53 2.08 -4.85 3.49
N ALA A 54 3.01 -4.37 2.66
CA ALA A 54 3.33 -5.01 1.40
C ALA A 54 4.01 -6.34 1.72
N ARG A 55 3.21 -7.39 1.91
CA ARG A 55 3.72 -8.76 1.98
C ARG A 55 4.50 -9.03 0.69
N VAL A 56 5.81 -9.25 0.82
CA VAL A 56 6.67 -9.77 -0.26
C VAL A 56 6.42 -11.27 -0.39
#